data_AF-K0ZGV4-F1
#
_entry.id   AF-K0ZGV4-F1
#
_cell.length_a   1.000
_cell.length_b   1.000
_cell.length_c   1.000
_cell.angle_alpha   90.00
_cell.angle_beta   90.00
_cell.angle_gamma   90.00
#
_symmetry.space_group_name_H-M   'P 1'
#
loop_
_entity.id
_entity.type
_entity.pdbx_description
1 polymer ?
#
loop_
_entity_poly.entity_id
_entity_poly.type
_entity_poly.pdbx_seq_one_letter_code
_entity_poly.pdbx_strand_id
1 'polypeptide(L)'
;NPKTNYRKDIDLEKTVKGIVEAAKAKDYETLKKAHIKDYQRLFNRVKLNLGGNKTAQTTKEALQGYNPEKGQKLEELFFQYGRYLLISSSRDRTDALPANLQGVWNAVDNPPWNADYHLNVNLQMNYWPAYMSNLAETAKPMINYIDDMRYYGRIAAKEYAGIESKDGQENGWLVHTQATPFGWTTPGWNYYWGWSPAANAWMMQNVYDYYKFTKDETYLKEKIYPMLKETAKFWNSFLHYDKASDRWVSSPSYSPEHGTITIGNTFDQSLVWQLFHDYMEVANHLNVDQDLVTEVKAKFDKLKPLHINKEGRIKEWYEEDNPQFTNEGIENHHRHVSHLVGLFPGTLFSKDQAEYLEAARATL
;
A
#
# COMPACT_ATOMS: atom_id res chain seq x y z
N ASN A 1 -18.61 -2.06 -0.74
CA ASN A 1 -20.06 -1.94 -1.01
C ASN A 1 -20.31 -2.24 -2.49
N PRO A 2 -20.68 -3.47 -2.87
CA PRO A 2 -20.83 -3.84 -4.29
C PRO A 2 -21.87 -2.99 -5.05
N LYS A 3 -22.84 -2.40 -4.35
CA LYS A 3 -23.91 -1.61 -4.96
C LYS A 3 -23.48 -0.20 -5.36
N THR A 4 -22.36 0.31 -4.84
CA THR A 4 -21.92 1.70 -5.06
C THR A 4 -20.55 1.80 -5.71
N ASN A 5 -20.00 0.71 -6.23
CA ASN A 5 -18.64 0.69 -6.77
C ASN A 5 -18.58 0.48 -8.29
N TYR A 6 -17.36 0.25 -8.78
CA TYR A 6 -17.03 0.03 -10.19
C TYR A 6 -17.67 -1.25 -10.79
N ARG A 7 -18.33 -2.10 -9.98
CA ARG A 7 -19.04 -3.32 -10.43
C ARG A 7 -20.56 -3.14 -10.56
N LYS A 8 -21.04 -1.89 -10.63
CA LYS A 8 -22.46 -1.60 -10.89
C LYS A 8 -22.91 -2.18 -12.24
N ASP A 9 -24.14 -2.65 -12.32
CA ASP A 9 -24.75 -3.04 -13.59
C ASP A 9 -24.86 -1.80 -14.49
N ILE A 10 -24.33 -1.91 -15.72
CA ILE A 10 -24.41 -0.85 -16.73
C ILE A 10 -25.00 -1.39 -18.03
N ASP A 11 -25.80 -0.57 -18.69
CA ASP A 11 -26.08 -0.73 -20.11
C ASP A 11 -24.84 -0.24 -20.88
N LEU A 12 -23.98 -1.19 -21.27
CA LEU A 12 -22.68 -0.91 -21.89
C LEU A 12 -22.84 -0.12 -23.19
N GLU A 13 -23.76 -0.54 -24.06
CA GLU A 13 -23.95 0.08 -25.37
C GLU A 13 -24.44 1.52 -25.21
N LYS A 14 -25.47 1.73 -24.38
CA LYS A 14 -25.99 3.06 -24.09
C LYS A 14 -24.94 3.97 -23.46
N THR A 15 -24.13 3.43 -22.54
CA THR A 15 -23.08 4.19 -21.86
C THR A 15 -22.00 4.64 -22.84
N VAL A 16 -21.48 3.72 -23.67
CA VAL A 16 -20.43 4.04 -24.66
C VAL A 16 -20.95 5.03 -25.71
N LYS A 17 -22.14 4.77 -26.28
CA LYS A 17 -22.75 5.69 -27.26
C LYS A 17 -22.98 7.07 -26.67
N GLY A 18 -23.48 7.15 -25.44
CA GLY A 18 -23.70 8.42 -24.75
C GLY A 18 -22.42 9.25 -24.60
N ILE A 19 -21.29 8.62 -24.24
CA ILE A 19 -19.99 9.30 -24.13
C ILE A 19 -19.53 9.83 -25.49
N VAL A 20 -19.63 9.01 -26.55
CA VAL A 20 -19.18 9.39 -27.90
C VAL A 20 -20.04 10.51 -28.48
N GLU A 21 -21.36 10.42 -28.36
CA GLU A 21 -22.28 11.45 -28.88
C GLU A 21 -22.12 12.79 -28.12
N ALA A 22 -21.92 12.74 -26.80
CA ALA A 22 -21.61 13.95 -26.02
C ALA A 22 -20.27 14.60 -26.42
N ALA A 23 -19.28 13.80 -26.81
CA ALA A 23 -18.00 14.29 -27.32
C ALA A 23 -18.14 14.89 -28.73
N LYS A 24 -18.85 14.20 -29.64
CA LYS A 24 -19.12 14.65 -31.03
C LYS A 24 -19.86 15.98 -31.11
N ALA A 25 -20.68 16.31 -30.12
CA ALA A 25 -21.37 17.59 -30.04
C ALA A 25 -20.42 18.79 -29.85
N LYS A 26 -19.11 18.56 -29.66
CA LYS A 26 -18.05 19.57 -29.50
C LYS A 26 -17.00 19.41 -30.58
N ASP A 27 -16.42 20.51 -31.04
CA ASP A 27 -15.27 20.45 -31.95
C ASP A 27 -13.97 20.00 -31.23
N TYR A 28 -12.99 19.59 -32.02
CA TYR A 28 -11.70 19.10 -31.54
C TYR A 28 -10.95 20.10 -30.67
N GLU A 29 -10.91 21.38 -31.04
CA GLU A 29 -10.15 22.40 -30.31
C GLU A 29 -10.78 22.66 -28.93
N THR A 30 -12.11 22.63 -28.84
CA THR A 30 -12.84 22.69 -27.58
C THR A 30 -12.49 21.50 -26.67
N LEU A 31 -12.49 20.27 -27.19
CA LEU A 31 -12.14 19.07 -26.43
C LEU A 31 -10.68 19.09 -25.98
N LYS A 32 -9.75 19.45 -26.88
CA LYS A 32 -8.32 19.56 -26.60
C LYS A 32 -8.03 20.61 -25.52
N LYS A 33 -8.64 21.79 -25.62
CA LYS A 33 -8.50 22.85 -24.62
C LYS A 33 -8.99 22.39 -23.24
N ALA A 34 -10.11 21.68 -23.18
CA ALA A 34 -10.63 21.12 -21.93
C ALA A 34 -9.68 20.07 -21.35
N HIS A 35 -9.16 19.16 -22.17
CA HIS A 35 -8.17 18.15 -21.77
C HIS A 35 -6.89 18.79 -21.21
N ILE A 36 -6.28 19.73 -21.96
CA ILE A 36 -5.03 20.40 -21.53
C ILE A 36 -5.26 21.13 -20.21
N LYS A 37 -6.38 21.84 -20.07
CA LYS A 37 -6.72 22.55 -18.82
C LYS A 37 -6.85 21.60 -17.64
N ASP A 38 -7.52 20.46 -17.81
CA ASP A 38 -7.67 19.46 -16.75
C ASP A 38 -6.34 18.80 -16.37
N TYR A 39 -5.57 18.32 -17.37
CA TYR A 39 -4.28 17.69 -17.14
C TYR A 39 -3.27 18.65 -16.50
N GLN A 40 -3.12 19.87 -17.04
CA GLN A 40 -2.16 20.85 -16.54
C GLN A 40 -2.50 21.36 -15.13
N ARG A 41 -3.77 21.34 -14.72
CA ARG A 41 -4.17 21.66 -13.34
C ARG A 41 -3.53 20.72 -12.30
N LEU A 42 -3.23 19.48 -12.70
CA LEU A 42 -2.51 18.49 -11.89
C LEU A 42 -1.02 18.56 -12.13
N PHE A 43 -0.61 18.43 -13.40
CA PHE A 43 0.80 18.28 -13.75
C PHE A 43 1.64 19.51 -13.41
N ASN A 44 1.13 20.73 -13.61
CA ASN A 44 1.91 21.96 -13.39
C ASN A 44 2.11 22.33 -11.90
N ARG A 45 1.54 21.59 -10.95
CA ARG A 45 1.68 21.84 -9.50
C ARG A 45 3.10 21.69 -8.98
N VAL A 46 3.90 20.83 -9.61
CA VAL A 46 5.30 20.56 -9.19
C VAL A 46 6.24 20.72 -10.37
N LYS A 47 7.33 21.44 -10.13
CA LYS A 47 8.47 21.60 -11.03
C LYS A 47 9.72 21.17 -10.29
N LEU A 48 10.53 20.33 -10.93
CA LEU A 48 11.85 19.94 -10.46
C LEU A 48 12.88 20.47 -11.45
N ASN A 49 13.92 21.12 -10.93
CA ASN A 49 15.05 21.62 -11.71
C ASN A 49 16.33 21.27 -10.95
N LEU A 50 17.08 20.33 -11.50
CA LEU A 50 18.37 19.84 -11.01
C LEU A 50 19.53 20.45 -11.83
N GLY A 51 19.27 21.48 -12.65
CA GLY A 51 20.26 22.09 -13.53
C GLY A 51 20.47 21.35 -14.85
N GLY A 52 19.56 20.44 -15.22
CA GLY A 52 19.66 19.66 -16.45
C GLY A 52 19.53 20.51 -17.72
N ASN A 53 20.53 20.47 -18.59
CA ASN A 53 20.50 21.15 -19.88
C ASN A 53 19.63 20.41 -20.89
N LYS A 54 18.96 21.16 -21.79
CA LYS A 54 18.27 20.55 -22.93
C LYS A 54 19.29 19.90 -23.86
N THR A 55 19.05 18.65 -24.21
CA THR A 55 19.84 17.89 -25.19
C THR A 55 19.01 17.69 -26.47
N ALA A 56 19.71 17.60 -27.60
CA ALA A 56 19.11 17.19 -28.88
C ALA A 56 18.92 15.67 -28.97
N GLN A 57 19.49 14.92 -28.01
CA GLN A 57 19.34 13.47 -27.94
C GLN A 57 17.88 13.07 -27.71
N THR A 58 17.50 11.95 -28.31
CA THR A 58 16.27 11.24 -27.98
C THR A 58 16.32 10.71 -26.55
N THR A 59 15.17 10.45 -25.93
CA THR A 59 15.11 9.82 -24.60
C THR A 59 15.82 8.47 -24.56
N LYS A 60 15.79 7.71 -25.66
CA LYS A 60 16.51 6.42 -25.80
C LYS A 60 18.02 6.62 -25.69
N GLU A 61 18.58 7.57 -26.44
CA GLU A 61 20.01 7.88 -26.41
C GLU A 61 20.44 8.42 -25.04
N ALA A 62 19.63 9.29 -24.43
CA ALA A 62 19.89 9.81 -23.09
C ALA A 62 19.94 8.69 -22.03
N LEU A 63 19.06 7.68 -22.14
CA LEU A 63 19.06 6.52 -21.24
C LEU A 63 20.28 5.62 -21.47
N GLN A 64 20.63 5.33 -22.73
CA GLN A 64 21.79 4.50 -23.06
C GLN A 64 23.13 5.14 -22.65
N GLY A 65 23.20 6.48 -22.69
CA GLY A 65 24.38 7.26 -22.30
C GLY A 65 24.30 7.85 -20.89
N TYR A 66 23.43 7.35 -20.01
CA TYR A 66 23.21 7.95 -18.69
C TYR A 66 24.50 7.98 -17.86
N ASN A 67 24.74 9.14 -17.24
CA ASN A 67 25.82 9.36 -16.29
C ASN A 67 25.28 10.25 -15.16
N PRO A 68 25.37 9.86 -13.88
CA PRO A 68 24.83 10.64 -12.76
C PRO A 68 25.43 12.05 -12.61
N GLU A 69 26.63 12.31 -13.13
CA GLU A 69 27.23 13.65 -13.12
C GLU A 69 26.59 14.60 -14.14
N LYS A 70 25.96 14.07 -15.20
CA LYS A 70 25.38 14.84 -16.33
C LYS A 70 23.92 14.48 -16.63
N GLY A 71 23.32 13.61 -15.81
CA GLY A 71 22.06 12.93 -16.04
C GLY A 71 20.83 13.70 -15.58
N GLN A 72 21.01 14.90 -15.04
CA GLN A 72 19.97 15.65 -14.31
C GLN A 72 18.72 15.89 -15.16
N LYS A 73 18.85 16.08 -16.48
CA LYS A 73 17.69 16.26 -17.37
C LYS A 73 16.86 14.98 -17.49
N LEU A 74 17.51 13.81 -17.53
CA LEU A 74 16.83 12.52 -17.55
C LEU A 74 16.20 12.20 -16.20
N GLU A 75 16.88 12.53 -15.09
CA GLU A 75 16.35 12.40 -13.72
C GLU A 75 15.09 13.27 -13.51
N GLU A 76 15.12 14.53 -13.95
CA GLU A 76 13.96 15.42 -13.97
C GLU A 76 12.80 14.85 -14.80
N LEU A 77 13.12 14.31 -15.99
CA LEU A 77 12.12 13.69 -16.87
C LEU A 77 11.51 12.45 -16.20
N PHE A 78 12.33 11.60 -15.60
CA PHE A 78 11.88 10.38 -14.92
C PHE A 78 10.98 10.69 -13.71
N PHE A 79 11.35 11.69 -12.91
CA PHE A 79 10.51 12.20 -11.82
C PHE A 79 9.14 12.68 -12.33
N GLN A 80 9.13 13.50 -13.38
CA GLN A 80 7.88 13.99 -13.97
C GLN A 80 7.08 12.88 -14.65
N TYR A 81 7.74 11.85 -15.19
CA TYR A 81 7.08 10.73 -15.83
C TYR A 81 6.28 9.89 -14.82
N GLY A 82 6.80 9.69 -13.60
CA GLY A 82 6.01 9.07 -12.51
C GLY A 82 4.71 9.82 -12.21
N ARG A 83 4.78 11.17 -12.13
CA ARG A 83 3.59 12.02 -11.95
C ARG A 83 2.63 11.93 -13.14
N TYR A 84 3.15 11.96 -14.36
CA TYR A 84 2.36 11.78 -15.58
C TYR A 84 1.63 10.44 -15.60
N LEU A 85 2.32 9.35 -15.26
CA LEU A 85 1.75 8.01 -15.24
C LEU A 85 0.64 7.89 -14.20
N LEU A 86 0.83 8.42 -12.98
CA LEU A 86 -0.20 8.38 -11.95
C LEU A 86 -1.43 9.20 -12.34
N ILE A 87 -1.26 10.42 -12.88
CA ILE A 87 -2.38 11.22 -13.44
C ILE A 87 -3.12 10.43 -14.53
N SER A 88 -2.40 9.69 -15.36
CA SER A 88 -2.97 9.01 -16.52
C SER A 88 -3.60 7.65 -16.20
N SER A 89 -3.31 7.08 -15.03
CA SER A 89 -3.80 5.75 -14.62
C SER A 89 -4.71 5.75 -13.40
N SER A 90 -4.75 6.85 -12.62
CA SER A 90 -5.61 6.95 -11.45
C SER A 90 -6.17 8.37 -11.29
N ARG A 91 -7.48 8.52 -11.51
CA ARG A 91 -8.19 9.80 -11.47
C ARG A 91 -9.34 9.72 -10.48
N ASP A 92 -9.61 10.83 -9.79
CA ASP A 92 -10.73 10.97 -8.85
C ASP A 92 -12.08 10.73 -9.55
N ARG A 93 -12.51 9.48 -9.53
CA ARG A 93 -13.78 8.99 -10.07
C ARG A 93 -14.28 7.88 -9.16
N THR A 94 -15.57 7.90 -8.88
CA THR A 94 -16.23 6.93 -7.99
C THR A 94 -16.26 5.50 -8.56
N ASP A 95 -16.17 5.35 -9.88
CA ASP A 95 -16.15 4.08 -10.59
C ASP A 95 -14.79 3.72 -11.19
N ALA A 96 -13.72 4.42 -10.83
CA ALA A 96 -12.38 4.07 -11.25
C ALA A 96 -11.76 3.02 -10.33
N LEU A 97 -11.04 2.11 -10.95
CA LEU A 97 -10.08 1.24 -10.28
C LEU A 97 -8.73 1.96 -10.11
N PRO A 98 -7.92 1.56 -9.12
CA PRO A 98 -6.56 2.08 -8.98
C PRO A 98 -5.64 1.62 -10.12
N ALA A 99 -4.51 2.30 -10.28
CA ALA A 99 -3.38 1.83 -11.08
C ALA A 99 -2.92 0.44 -10.62
N ASN A 100 -3.00 -0.55 -11.51
CA ASN A 100 -2.53 -1.92 -11.25
C ASN A 100 -1.01 -2.05 -11.49
N LEU A 101 -0.46 -3.27 -11.55
CA LEU A 101 0.96 -3.52 -11.83
C LEU A 101 1.49 -2.88 -13.12
N GLN A 102 0.62 -2.54 -14.06
CA GLN A 102 0.96 -1.88 -15.34
C GLN A 102 0.23 -0.54 -15.51
N GLY A 103 -0.25 0.06 -14.42
CA GLY A 103 -1.10 1.25 -14.44
C GLY A 103 -2.46 0.96 -15.06
N VAL A 104 -2.56 1.19 -16.37
CA VAL A 104 -3.72 0.86 -17.23
C VAL A 104 -3.29 0.36 -18.62
N TRP A 105 -2.00 0.08 -18.82
CA TRP A 105 -1.42 -0.20 -20.14
C TRP A 105 -0.97 -1.65 -20.25
N ASN A 106 -1.76 -2.46 -20.94
CA ASN A 106 -1.46 -3.86 -21.21
C ASN A 106 -1.82 -4.19 -22.67
N ALA A 107 -1.02 -5.02 -23.32
CA ALA A 107 -1.19 -5.39 -24.73
C ALA A 107 -1.30 -6.92 -24.94
N VAL A 108 -1.37 -7.70 -23.85
CA VAL A 108 -1.39 -9.17 -23.90
C VAL A 108 -2.51 -9.74 -23.03
N ASP A 109 -3.11 -10.86 -23.42
CA ASP A 109 -4.22 -11.45 -22.66
C ASP A 109 -3.77 -12.15 -21.37
N ASN A 110 -2.50 -12.56 -21.31
CA ASN A 110 -1.89 -13.21 -20.14
C ASN A 110 -0.68 -12.39 -19.66
N PRO A 111 -0.91 -11.21 -19.05
CA PRO A 111 0.18 -10.36 -18.58
C PRO A 111 0.91 -11.01 -17.39
N PRO A 112 2.21 -10.70 -17.20
CA PRO A 112 2.94 -11.10 -15.99
C PRO A 112 2.17 -10.74 -14.72
N TRP A 113 2.03 -11.72 -13.81
CA TRP A 113 1.25 -11.60 -12.57
C TRP A 113 -0.19 -11.09 -12.77
N ASN A 114 -0.79 -11.40 -13.92
CA ASN A 114 -2.15 -10.98 -14.31
C ASN A 114 -2.37 -9.46 -14.34
N ALA A 115 -1.30 -8.65 -14.34
CA ALA A 115 -1.38 -7.21 -14.10
C ALA A 115 -2.32 -6.88 -12.91
N ASP A 116 -2.23 -7.69 -11.85
CA ASP A 116 -3.15 -7.64 -10.72
C ASP A 116 -2.91 -6.44 -9.79
N TYR A 117 -3.64 -6.43 -8.67
CA TYR A 117 -3.34 -5.55 -7.55
C TYR A 117 -2.48 -6.32 -6.55
N HIS A 118 -1.17 -6.12 -6.63
CA HIS A 118 -0.19 -6.78 -5.76
C HIS A 118 0.05 -5.97 -4.48
N LEU A 119 -0.32 -6.52 -3.33
CA LEU A 119 -0.48 -5.83 -2.05
C LEU A 119 0.63 -6.12 -1.04
N ASN A 120 1.72 -6.76 -1.44
CA ASN A 120 2.90 -6.98 -0.60
C ASN A 120 4.07 -6.04 -0.95
N VAL A 121 3.81 -4.97 -1.75
CA VAL A 121 4.63 -3.75 -1.92
C VAL A 121 4.13 -2.91 -3.10
N ASN A 122 3.70 -3.53 -4.20
CA ASN A 122 3.58 -2.85 -5.49
C ASN A 122 2.44 -1.82 -5.53
N LEU A 123 1.24 -2.19 -5.05
CA LEU A 123 0.13 -1.24 -5.01
C LEU A 123 0.43 -0.10 -4.04
N GLN A 124 1.06 -0.38 -2.89
CA GLN A 124 1.50 0.67 -1.96
C GLN A 124 2.46 1.64 -2.65
N MET A 125 3.45 1.09 -3.38
CA MET A 125 4.46 1.84 -4.13
C MET A 125 3.85 2.70 -5.24
N ASN A 126 2.82 2.21 -5.95
CA ASN A 126 2.10 3.00 -6.95
C ASN A 126 1.57 4.32 -6.38
N TYR A 127 1.26 4.37 -5.07
CA TYR A 127 0.63 5.51 -4.42
C TYR A 127 1.53 6.32 -3.48
N TRP A 128 2.75 5.87 -3.16
CA TRP A 128 3.73 6.71 -2.44
C TRP A 128 3.92 8.12 -3.05
N PRO A 129 4.03 8.29 -4.38
CA PRO A 129 4.18 9.63 -4.96
C PRO A 129 2.89 10.45 -4.94
N ALA A 130 1.69 9.87 -4.72
CA ALA A 130 0.42 10.59 -4.82
C ALA A 130 0.41 11.83 -3.92
N TYR A 131 0.91 11.68 -2.69
CA TYR A 131 0.88 12.74 -1.69
C TYR A 131 2.06 13.70 -1.83
N MET A 132 3.29 13.15 -1.83
CA MET A 132 4.53 13.93 -1.88
C MET A 132 4.71 14.72 -3.19
N SER A 133 4.04 14.31 -4.28
CA SER A 133 4.12 14.97 -5.59
C SER A 133 2.89 15.83 -5.94
N ASN A 134 2.07 16.16 -4.93
CA ASN A 134 0.91 17.05 -5.00
C ASN A 134 -0.21 16.56 -5.94
N LEU A 135 -0.60 15.29 -5.76
CA LEU A 135 -1.62 14.57 -6.53
C LEU A 135 -2.57 13.78 -5.62
N ALA A 136 -2.86 14.27 -4.40
CA ALA A 136 -3.62 13.51 -3.40
C ALA A 136 -4.98 12.99 -3.92
N GLU A 137 -5.65 13.72 -4.83
CA GLU A 137 -6.92 13.28 -5.43
C GLU A 137 -6.79 11.98 -6.26
N THR A 138 -5.60 11.63 -6.75
CA THR A 138 -5.37 10.39 -7.48
C THR A 138 -5.37 9.17 -6.58
N ALA A 139 -5.29 9.31 -5.25
CA ALA A 139 -5.32 8.18 -4.32
C ALA A 139 -6.74 7.65 -4.05
N LYS A 140 -7.78 8.44 -4.33
CA LYS A 140 -9.18 8.07 -4.04
C LYS A 140 -9.64 6.75 -4.69
N PRO A 141 -9.27 6.41 -5.94
CA PRO A 141 -9.58 5.10 -6.51
C PRO A 141 -9.01 3.93 -5.70
N MET A 142 -7.78 4.07 -5.18
CA MET A 142 -7.18 3.05 -4.30
C MET A 142 -7.93 2.94 -2.98
N ILE A 143 -8.23 4.08 -2.34
CA ILE A 143 -8.95 4.09 -1.05
C ILE A 143 -10.33 3.44 -1.21
N ASN A 144 -11.06 3.79 -2.27
CA ASN A 144 -12.37 3.21 -2.57
C ASN A 144 -12.27 1.70 -2.87
N TYR A 145 -11.28 1.28 -3.66
CA TYR A 145 -11.03 -0.12 -3.95
C TYR A 145 -10.75 -0.94 -2.68
N ILE A 146 -9.87 -0.46 -1.79
CA ILE A 146 -9.58 -1.14 -0.53
C ILE A 146 -10.80 -1.19 0.40
N ASP A 147 -11.57 -0.09 0.48
CA ASP A 147 -12.80 -0.09 1.27
C ASP A 147 -13.83 -1.10 0.73
N ASP A 148 -13.93 -1.25 -0.58
CA ASP A 148 -14.78 -2.30 -1.18
C ASP A 148 -14.30 -3.71 -0.90
N MET A 149 -12.98 -3.91 -0.86
CA MET A 149 -12.37 -5.20 -0.55
C MET A 149 -12.71 -5.67 0.86
N ARG A 150 -12.96 -4.78 1.82
CA ARG A 150 -13.37 -5.14 3.20
C ARG A 150 -14.58 -6.07 3.22
N TYR A 151 -15.55 -5.87 2.33
CA TYR A 151 -16.73 -6.74 2.24
C TYR A 151 -16.36 -8.21 1.98
N TYR A 152 -15.54 -8.46 0.96
CA TYR A 152 -15.05 -9.80 0.63
C TYR A 152 -14.01 -10.29 1.64
N GLY A 153 -13.27 -9.36 2.23
CA GLY A 153 -12.25 -9.65 3.22
C GLY A 153 -12.84 -10.16 4.53
N ARG A 154 -14.06 -9.79 4.89
CA ARG A 154 -14.78 -10.38 6.04
C ARG A 154 -15.06 -11.87 5.85
N ILE A 155 -15.33 -12.30 4.61
CA ILE A 155 -15.50 -13.72 4.28
C ILE A 155 -14.15 -14.44 4.46
N ALA A 156 -13.07 -13.88 3.90
CA ALA A 156 -11.74 -14.44 4.08
C ALA A 156 -11.29 -14.47 5.56
N ALA A 157 -11.59 -13.42 6.34
CA ALA A 157 -11.28 -13.38 7.77
C ALA A 157 -12.01 -14.46 8.56
N LYS A 158 -13.27 -14.77 8.22
CA LYS A 158 -13.99 -15.90 8.80
C LYS A 158 -13.32 -17.23 8.46
N GLU A 159 -13.09 -17.49 7.18
CA GLU A 159 -12.63 -18.81 6.71
C GLU A 159 -11.18 -19.12 7.13
N TYR A 160 -10.29 -18.12 7.13
CA TYR A 160 -8.85 -18.33 7.37
C TYR A 160 -8.37 -17.87 8.75
N ALA A 161 -9.13 -17.04 9.46
CA ALA A 161 -8.76 -16.54 10.79
C ALA A 161 -9.83 -16.77 11.86
N GLY A 162 -10.99 -17.35 11.52
CA GLY A 162 -12.08 -17.57 12.47
C GLY A 162 -12.76 -16.28 12.97
N ILE A 163 -12.48 -15.13 12.35
CA ILE A 163 -13.00 -13.81 12.77
C ILE A 163 -14.25 -13.51 11.93
N GLU A 164 -15.42 -13.85 12.47
CA GLU A 164 -16.70 -13.65 11.79
C GLU A 164 -17.24 -12.23 11.96
N SER A 165 -17.75 -11.64 10.87
CA SER A 165 -18.59 -10.45 10.89
C SER A 165 -20.02 -10.82 10.50
N LYS A 166 -20.97 -10.74 11.44
CA LYS A 166 -22.41 -10.91 11.16
C LYS A 166 -22.97 -9.67 10.46
N ASP A 167 -24.24 -9.71 10.04
CA ASP A 167 -24.89 -8.59 9.36
C ASP A 167 -24.73 -7.26 10.12
N GLY A 168 -24.16 -6.26 9.43
CA GLY A 168 -23.87 -4.94 10.00
C GLY A 168 -22.64 -4.86 10.91
N GLN A 169 -21.96 -5.98 11.17
CA GLN A 169 -20.71 -6.00 11.92
C GLN A 169 -19.49 -5.81 11.01
N GLU A 170 -18.45 -5.22 11.59
CA GLU A 170 -17.15 -4.98 10.97
C GLU A 170 -16.08 -5.46 11.97
N ASN A 171 -16.00 -6.78 12.20
CA ASN A 171 -15.10 -7.37 13.20
C ASN A 171 -13.68 -7.56 12.68
N GLY A 172 -13.51 -7.58 11.36
CA GLY A 172 -12.22 -7.71 10.73
C GLY A 172 -12.37 -8.13 9.28
N TRP A 173 -11.37 -7.77 8.48
CA TRP A 173 -11.27 -8.17 7.09
C TRP A 173 -9.84 -8.60 6.79
N LEU A 174 -9.71 -9.55 5.87
CA LEU A 174 -8.43 -10.12 5.46
C LEU A 174 -8.26 -9.95 3.96
N VAL A 175 -7.04 -9.65 3.54
CA VAL A 175 -6.58 -9.68 2.14
C VAL A 175 -5.12 -10.13 2.18
N HIS A 176 -4.64 -10.70 1.08
CA HIS A 176 -3.26 -11.16 0.96
C HIS A 176 -2.58 -10.48 -0.24
N THR A 177 -1.48 -11.07 -0.71
CA THR A 177 -0.64 -10.51 -1.77
C THR A 177 -1.39 -10.18 -3.06
N GLN A 178 -2.22 -11.09 -3.58
CA GLN A 178 -2.89 -10.89 -4.86
C GLN A 178 -4.34 -10.47 -4.67
N ALA A 179 -4.76 -9.43 -5.38
CA ALA A 179 -6.14 -8.99 -5.43
C ALA A 179 -6.57 -8.63 -6.86
N THR A 180 -7.88 -8.71 -7.10
CA THR A 180 -8.46 -8.51 -8.43
C THR A 180 -9.63 -7.53 -8.40
N PRO A 181 -10.05 -7.02 -9.57
CA PRO A 181 -11.32 -6.32 -9.71
C PRO A 181 -12.55 -7.13 -9.27
N PHE A 182 -12.45 -8.37 -8.80
CA PHE A 182 -13.59 -9.21 -8.41
C PHE A 182 -13.63 -9.58 -6.92
N GLY A 183 -12.74 -9.02 -6.09
CA GLY A 183 -12.81 -9.21 -4.65
C GLY A 183 -12.04 -10.44 -4.17
N TRP A 184 -10.98 -10.81 -4.89
CA TRP A 184 -10.10 -11.90 -4.48
C TRP A 184 -9.31 -11.50 -3.23
N THR A 185 -9.76 -11.97 -2.07
CA THR A 185 -9.16 -11.69 -0.75
C THR A 185 -8.51 -12.89 -0.09
N THR A 186 -8.77 -14.10 -0.61
CA THR A 186 -8.21 -15.35 -0.12
C THR A 186 -6.70 -15.41 -0.38
N PRO A 187 -5.93 -16.19 0.40
CA PRO A 187 -4.52 -16.40 0.11
C PRO A 187 -4.35 -17.05 -1.27
N GLY A 188 -3.16 -16.88 -1.84
CA GLY A 188 -2.76 -17.58 -3.06
C GLY A 188 -2.70 -19.10 -2.89
N TRP A 189 -2.57 -19.84 -3.99
CA TRP A 189 -2.49 -21.30 -3.97
C TRP A 189 -1.18 -21.85 -3.41
N ASN A 190 -0.20 -20.99 -3.10
CA ASN A 190 1.04 -21.37 -2.45
C ASN A 190 1.37 -20.35 -1.34
N TYR A 191 1.76 -20.86 -0.18
CA TYR A 191 2.01 -20.08 1.02
C TYR A 191 3.13 -19.05 0.84
N TYR A 192 4.25 -19.41 0.21
CA TYR A 192 5.49 -18.63 0.11
C TYR A 192 5.39 -17.34 -0.74
N TRP A 193 4.21 -17.00 -1.22
CA TRP A 193 3.93 -15.70 -1.83
C TRP A 193 2.46 -15.33 -1.65
N GLY A 194 1.59 -16.31 -1.46
CA GLY A 194 0.15 -16.12 -1.30
C GLY A 194 -0.30 -15.76 0.11
N TRP A 195 0.49 -16.04 1.15
CA TRP A 195 0.16 -15.69 2.53
C TRP A 195 0.88 -14.41 2.97
N SER A 196 0.15 -13.29 2.98
CA SER A 196 0.62 -12.00 3.49
C SER A 196 -0.52 -11.25 4.19
N PRO A 197 -0.95 -11.68 5.39
CA PRO A 197 -2.10 -11.10 6.07
C PRO A 197 -1.91 -9.61 6.41
N ALA A 198 -0.66 -9.16 6.61
CA ALA A 198 -0.31 -7.77 6.87
C ALA A 198 -0.53 -6.81 5.69
N ALA A 199 -0.91 -7.32 4.50
CA ALA A 199 -1.33 -6.51 3.37
C ALA A 199 -2.46 -5.52 3.74
N ASN A 200 -3.43 -5.93 4.58
CA ASN A 200 -4.50 -5.03 5.02
C ASN A 200 -3.96 -3.86 5.88
N ALA A 201 -3.03 -4.13 6.79
CA ALA A 201 -2.39 -3.14 7.67
C ALA A 201 -1.51 -2.19 6.86
N TRP A 202 -0.76 -2.70 5.88
CA TRP A 202 0.08 -1.86 5.04
C TRP A 202 -0.75 -0.89 4.20
N MET A 203 -1.86 -1.36 3.60
CA MET A 203 -2.75 -0.47 2.84
C MET A 203 -3.33 0.66 3.70
N MET A 204 -3.50 0.46 5.02
CA MET A 204 -3.96 1.53 5.91
C MET A 204 -2.96 2.68 6.01
N GLN A 205 -1.66 2.45 5.81
CA GLN A 205 -0.67 3.54 5.76
C GLN A 205 -0.96 4.48 4.58
N ASN A 206 -1.11 3.91 3.37
CA ASN A 206 -1.47 4.70 2.19
C ASN A 206 -2.84 5.37 2.34
N VAL A 207 -3.83 4.73 2.98
CA VAL A 207 -5.16 5.32 3.23
C VAL A 207 -5.05 6.48 4.22
N TYR A 208 -4.34 6.30 5.32
CA TYR A 208 -4.18 7.32 6.36
C TYR A 208 -3.33 8.52 5.89
N ASP A 209 -2.34 8.28 5.03
CA ASP A 209 -1.56 9.34 4.37
C ASP A 209 -2.47 10.36 3.67
N TYR A 210 -3.60 9.95 3.07
CA TYR A 210 -4.53 10.90 2.47
C TYR A 210 -4.96 11.97 3.47
N TYR A 211 -5.35 11.57 4.70
CA TYR A 211 -5.66 12.54 5.75
C TYR A 211 -4.42 13.31 6.22
N LYS A 212 -3.28 12.64 6.43
CA LYS A 212 -2.07 13.33 6.92
C LYS A 212 -1.66 14.49 5.99
N PHE A 213 -1.86 14.36 4.68
CA PHE A 213 -1.53 15.39 3.70
C PHE A 213 -2.65 16.39 3.40
N THR A 214 -3.92 15.98 3.48
CA THR A 214 -5.06 16.87 3.13
C THR A 214 -5.71 17.54 4.32
N LYS A 215 -5.59 16.94 5.51
CA LYS A 215 -6.30 17.32 6.74
C LYS A 215 -7.83 17.40 6.57
N ASP A 216 -8.40 16.61 5.66
CA ASP A 216 -9.84 16.52 5.44
C ASP A 216 -10.51 15.75 6.58
N GLU A 217 -10.99 16.49 7.58
CA GLU A 217 -11.65 15.95 8.79
C GLU A 217 -12.93 15.17 8.49
N THR A 218 -13.68 15.56 7.46
CA THR A 218 -14.90 14.83 7.06
C THR A 218 -14.51 13.48 6.47
N TYR A 219 -13.53 13.47 5.55
CA TYR A 219 -13.04 12.23 4.95
C TYR A 219 -12.36 11.30 5.98
N LEU A 220 -11.68 11.88 6.97
CA LEU A 220 -11.16 11.13 8.12
C LEU A 220 -12.28 10.38 8.84
N LYS A 221 -13.32 11.10 9.27
CA LYS A 221 -14.42 10.54 10.08
C LYS A 221 -15.29 9.55 9.30
N GLU A 222 -15.63 9.87 8.07
CA GLU A 222 -16.63 9.12 7.30
C GLU A 222 -16.03 7.96 6.50
N LYS A 223 -14.75 8.04 6.12
CA LYS A 223 -14.11 7.06 5.24
C LYS A 223 -12.91 6.36 5.89
N ILE A 224 -11.90 7.11 6.33
CA ILE A 224 -10.63 6.54 6.78
C ILE A 224 -10.77 5.85 8.15
N TYR A 225 -11.44 6.49 9.11
CA TYR A 225 -11.57 5.96 10.46
C TYR A 225 -12.29 4.60 10.52
N PRO A 226 -13.44 4.38 9.83
CA PRO A 226 -14.04 3.05 9.75
C PRO A 226 -13.09 1.97 9.22
N MET A 227 -12.26 2.30 8.22
CA MET A 227 -11.27 1.38 7.65
C MET A 227 -10.17 1.04 8.67
N LEU A 228 -9.61 2.06 9.35
CA LEU A 228 -8.61 1.86 10.42
C LEU A 228 -9.18 1.01 11.56
N LYS A 229 -10.38 1.36 12.03
CA LYS A 229 -11.05 0.67 13.13
C LYS A 229 -11.28 -0.81 12.84
N GLU A 230 -11.85 -1.16 11.68
CA GLU A 230 -12.09 -2.57 11.36
C GLU A 230 -10.77 -3.35 11.21
N THR A 231 -9.75 -2.73 10.60
CA THR A 231 -8.44 -3.37 10.44
C THR A 231 -7.77 -3.57 11.81
N ALA A 232 -7.86 -2.59 12.72
CA ALA A 232 -7.37 -2.71 14.09
C ALA A 232 -8.10 -3.82 14.86
N LYS A 233 -9.43 -3.96 14.71
CA LYS A 233 -10.20 -5.07 15.31
C LYS A 233 -9.75 -6.44 14.80
N PHE A 234 -9.47 -6.57 13.50
CA PHE A 234 -8.92 -7.79 12.93
C PHE A 234 -7.61 -8.16 13.64
N TRP A 235 -6.63 -7.27 13.68
CA TRP A 235 -5.33 -7.55 14.28
C TRP A 235 -5.41 -7.72 15.80
N ASN A 236 -6.28 -6.97 16.48
CA ASN A 236 -6.53 -7.17 17.90
C ASN A 236 -7.13 -8.55 18.18
N SER A 237 -7.82 -9.18 17.23
CA SER A 237 -8.33 -10.55 17.38
C SER A 237 -7.35 -11.62 16.90
N PHE A 238 -6.60 -11.33 15.84
CA PHE A 238 -5.74 -12.29 15.12
C PHE A 238 -4.39 -12.53 15.81
N LEU A 239 -3.82 -11.53 16.50
CA LEU A 239 -2.54 -11.70 17.18
C LEU A 239 -2.60 -12.77 18.27
N HIS A 240 -1.59 -13.65 18.29
CA HIS A 240 -1.41 -14.68 19.30
C HIS A 240 -0.33 -14.27 20.31
N TYR A 241 -0.51 -14.63 21.58
CA TYR A 241 0.51 -14.36 22.58
C TYR A 241 1.54 -15.49 22.59
N ASP A 242 2.77 -15.17 22.19
CA ASP A 242 3.90 -16.08 22.32
C ASP A 242 4.58 -15.89 23.68
N LYS A 243 4.45 -16.92 24.53
CA LYS A 243 5.05 -16.93 25.87
C LYS A 243 6.58 -17.00 25.83
N ALA A 244 7.17 -17.59 24.79
CA ALA A 244 8.62 -17.76 24.70
C ALA A 244 9.33 -16.42 24.48
N SER A 245 8.78 -15.56 23.62
CA SER A 245 9.33 -14.23 23.35
C SER A 245 8.69 -13.09 24.16
N ASP A 246 7.66 -13.36 24.98
CA ASP A 246 6.90 -12.33 25.72
C ASP A 246 6.35 -11.24 24.78
N ARG A 247 5.69 -11.67 23.68
CA ARG A 247 5.15 -10.79 22.64
C ARG A 247 3.83 -11.25 22.06
N TRP A 248 3.07 -10.29 21.53
CA TRP A 248 2.00 -10.59 20.58
C TRP A 248 2.58 -10.71 19.18
N VAL A 249 2.25 -11.80 18.49
CA VAL A 249 2.85 -12.16 17.21
C VAL A 249 1.77 -12.48 16.16
N SER A 250 2.06 -12.12 14.91
CA SER A 250 1.35 -12.64 13.73
C SER A 250 1.83 -14.06 13.49
N SER A 251 0.93 -15.04 13.47
CA SER A 251 1.33 -16.43 13.21
C SER A 251 0.20 -17.20 12.52
N PRO A 252 0.50 -17.98 11.48
CA PRO A 252 1.82 -18.14 10.86
C PRO A 252 2.20 -16.86 10.08
N SER A 253 3.49 -16.56 9.96
CA SER A 253 4.00 -15.36 9.28
C SER A 253 5.04 -15.72 8.23
N TYR A 254 5.22 -14.83 7.25
CA TYR A 254 6.18 -15.00 6.16
C TYR A 254 6.73 -13.64 5.73
N SER A 255 8.05 -13.53 5.56
CA SER A 255 8.65 -12.28 5.07
C SER A 255 8.65 -12.32 3.55
N PRO A 256 7.86 -11.48 2.85
CA PRO A 256 7.80 -11.51 1.40
C PRO A 256 9.21 -11.28 0.81
N GLU A 257 9.75 -12.13 -0.06
CA GLU A 257 9.27 -13.44 -0.53
C GLU A 257 10.38 -14.49 -0.44
N HIS A 258 10.97 -14.64 0.73
CA HIS A 258 12.04 -15.60 0.97
C HIS A 258 12.07 -16.11 2.41
N GLY A 259 12.95 -17.08 2.66
CA GLY A 259 13.15 -17.67 3.97
C GLY A 259 12.04 -18.60 4.40
N THR A 260 11.83 -18.69 5.71
CA THR A 260 10.98 -19.71 6.34
C THR A 260 9.69 -19.13 6.91
N ILE A 261 8.75 -20.03 7.25
CA ILE A 261 7.52 -19.71 7.96
C ILE A 261 7.87 -19.54 9.45
N THR A 262 7.44 -18.45 10.07
CA THR A 262 7.84 -18.13 11.45
C THR A 262 6.66 -17.76 12.36
N ILE A 263 6.96 -17.73 13.65
CA ILE A 263 6.08 -17.19 14.71
C ILE A 263 6.38 -15.70 14.81
N GLY A 264 5.77 -14.94 13.90
CA GLY A 264 6.05 -13.53 13.69
C GLY A 264 7.36 -13.28 12.95
N ASN A 265 7.45 -12.10 12.34
CA ASN A 265 8.65 -11.56 11.73
C ASN A 265 8.60 -10.03 11.78
N THR A 266 9.70 -9.36 11.46
CA THR A 266 9.75 -7.91 11.57
C THR A 266 8.80 -7.21 10.60
N PHE A 267 8.51 -7.80 9.43
CA PHE A 267 7.59 -7.26 8.44
C PHE A 267 6.16 -7.12 8.98
N ASP A 268 5.51 -8.23 9.35
CA ASP A 268 4.14 -8.22 9.87
C ASP A 268 4.05 -7.36 11.13
N GLN A 269 4.99 -7.52 12.07
CA GLN A 269 4.94 -6.83 13.35
C GLN A 269 5.12 -5.31 13.18
N SER A 270 5.95 -4.86 12.24
CA SER A 270 6.11 -3.42 11.95
C SER A 270 4.85 -2.83 11.33
N LEU A 271 4.18 -3.56 10.43
CA LEU A 271 2.94 -3.12 9.80
C LEU A 271 1.78 -3.05 10.81
N VAL A 272 1.67 -4.05 11.69
CA VAL A 272 0.64 -4.07 12.75
C VAL A 272 0.90 -2.99 13.79
N TRP A 273 2.17 -2.75 14.13
CA TRP A 273 2.55 -1.65 15.00
C TRP A 273 2.10 -0.30 14.42
N GLN A 274 2.38 -0.05 13.14
CA GLN A 274 1.98 1.22 12.49
C GLN A 274 0.46 1.36 12.44
N LEU A 275 -0.27 0.28 12.12
CA LEU A 275 -1.73 0.28 12.13
C LEU A 275 -2.31 0.64 13.50
N PHE A 276 -1.81 0.01 14.57
CA PHE A 276 -2.28 0.28 15.93
C PHE A 276 -1.93 1.69 16.37
N HIS A 277 -0.73 2.17 16.05
CA HIS A 277 -0.31 3.56 16.28
C HIS A 277 -1.31 4.53 15.63
N ASP A 278 -1.54 4.38 14.32
CA ASP A 278 -2.39 5.29 13.54
C ASP A 278 -3.86 5.21 13.97
N TYR A 279 -4.37 4.01 14.26
CA TYR A 279 -5.72 3.84 14.80
C TYR A 279 -5.89 4.56 16.14
N MET A 280 -4.96 4.38 17.09
CA MET A 280 -5.04 5.04 18.40
C MET A 280 -4.92 6.57 18.27
N GLU A 281 -4.03 7.06 17.41
CA GLU A 281 -3.90 8.50 17.13
C GLU A 281 -5.23 9.09 16.65
N VAL A 282 -5.85 8.47 15.64
CA VAL A 282 -7.12 8.95 15.07
C VAL A 282 -8.28 8.79 16.05
N ALA A 283 -8.39 7.65 16.73
CA ALA A 283 -9.47 7.40 17.68
C ALA A 283 -9.45 8.42 18.85
N ASN A 284 -8.26 8.77 19.33
CA ASN A 284 -8.09 9.77 20.37
C ASN A 284 -8.35 11.19 19.86
N HIS A 285 -7.88 11.53 18.66
CA HIS A 285 -8.19 12.82 18.00
C HIS A 285 -9.70 13.03 17.84
N LEU A 286 -10.42 11.97 17.45
CA LEU A 286 -11.87 11.99 17.26
C LEU A 286 -12.67 11.78 18.57
N ASN A 287 -12.00 11.43 19.67
CA ASN A 287 -12.59 11.09 20.96
C ASN A 287 -13.68 10.00 20.88
N VAL A 288 -13.35 8.87 20.22
CA VAL A 288 -14.25 7.73 20.01
C VAL A 288 -13.58 6.41 20.40
N ASP A 289 -14.39 5.38 20.64
CA ASP A 289 -13.97 3.97 20.82
C ASP A 289 -12.84 3.74 21.86
N GLN A 290 -12.89 4.46 22.99
CA GLN A 290 -11.84 4.44 24.03
C GLN A 290 -11.60 3.06 24.66
N ASP A 291 -12.65 2.21 24.72
CA ASP A 291 -12.50 0.83 25.18
C ASP A 291 -11.59 0.02 24.24
N LEU A 292 -11.82 0.13 22.92
CA LEU A 292 -10.99 -0.55 21.91
C LEU A 292 -9.58 0.05 21.85
N VAL A 293 -9.42 1.36 22.05
CA VAL A 293 -8.10 1.99 22.20
C VAL A 293 -7.32 1.34 23.37
N THR A 294 -7.99 1.13 24.50
CA THR A 294 -7.37 0.50 25.69
C THR A 294 -6.94 -0.95 25.40
N GLU A 295 -7.80 -1.73 24.74
CA GLU A 295 -7.47 -3.10 24.34
C GLU A 295 -6.29 -3.16 23.36
N VAL A 296 -6.33 -2.33 22.31
CA VAL A 296 -5.28 -2.25 21.30
C VAL A 296 -3.95 -1.81 21.93
N LYS A 297 -3.97 -0.84 22.84
CA LYS A 297 -2.78 -0.36 23.55
C LYS A 297 -2.08 -1.49 24.32
N ALA A 298 -2.85 -2.34 25.00
CA ALA A 298 -2.30 -3.45 25.77
C ALA A 298 -1.53 -4.46 24.88
N LYS A 299 -1.98 -4.68 23.63
CA LYS A 299 -1.25 -5.51 22.66
C LYS A 299 -0.08 -4.77 22.03
N PHE A 300 -0.29 -3.50 21.65
CA PHE A 300 0.71 -2.62 21.04
C PHE A 300 2.01 -2.58 21.86
N ASP A 301 1.90 -2.43 23.19
CA ASP A 301 3.04 -2.37 24.11
C ASP A 301 3.90 -3.65 24.15
N LYS A 302 3.36 -4.77 23.63
CA LYS A 302 4.00 -6.08 23.60
C LYS A 302 4.26 -6.58 22.17
N LEU A 303 4.16 -5.74 21.13
CA LEU A 303 4.53 -6.13 19.77
C LEU A 303 6.05 -6.27 19.59
N LYS A 304 6.82 -5.34 20.17
CA LYS A 304 8.30 -5.25 20.09
C LYS A 304 8.83 -5.61 18.68
N PRO A 305 8.58 -4.81 17.63
CA PRO A 305 8.86 -5.24 16.26
C PRO A 305 10.35 -5.31 15.91
N LEU A 306 11.16 -4.38 16.42
CA LEU A 306 12.58 -4.24 16.04
C LEU A 306 13.50 -5.01 16.97
N HIS A 307 14.45 -5.73 16.38
CA HIS A 307 15.56 -6.37 17.07
C HIS A 307 16.81 -6.28 16.20
N ILE A 308 17.97 -6.14 16.82
CA ILE A 308 19.27 -6.13 16.14
C ILE A 308 19.92 -7.51 16.34
N ASN A 309 20.42 -8.12 15.27
CA ASN A 309 21.16 -9.40 15.35
C ASN A 309 22.63 -9.19 15.76
N LYS A 310 23.36 -10.30 15.98
CA LYS A 310 24.78 -10.27 16.37
C LYS A 310 25.68 -9.58 15.35
N GLU A 311 25.27 -9.51 14.08
CA GLU A 311 25.97 -8.82 12.99
C GLU A 311 25.63 -7.32 12.92
N GLY A 312 24.77 -6.81 13.81
CA GLY A 312 24.40 -5.40 13.86
C GLY A 312 23.37 -4.97 12.82
N ARG A 313 22.61 -5.91 12.24
CA ARG A 313 21.53 -5.65 11.27
C ARG A 313 20.15 -5.71 11.92
N ILE A 314 19.15 -5.10 11.29
CA ILE A 314 17.76 -5.33 11.69
C ILE A 314 17.41 -6.78 11.37
N LYS A 315 16.94 -7.53 12.37
CA LYS A 315 16.43 -8.88 12.17
C LYS A 315 15.25 -8.86 11.21
N GLU A 316 15.27 -9.74 10.23
CA GLU A 316 14.12 -10.08 9.42
C GLU A 316 13.25 -11.13 10.14
N TRP A 317 13.89 -12.17 10.67
CA TRP A 317 13.25 -13.17 11.55
C TRP A 317 13.80 -13.07 12.96
N TYR A 318 12.94 -13.24 13.96
CA TYR A 318 13.34 -13.07 15.36
C TYR A 318 14.35 -14.12 15.82
N GLU A 319 14.31 -15.29 15.20
CA GLU A 319 15.11 -16.46 15.49
C GLU A 319 16.51 -16.44 14.85
N GLU A 320 16.90 -15.40 14.11
CA GLU A 320 18.20 -15.35 13.39
C GLU A 320 19.42 -15.69 14.25
N ASP A 321 19.41 -15.32 15.53
CA ASP A 321 20.52 -15.60 16.45
C ASP A 321 20.47 -16.99 17.11
N ASN A 322 19.40 -17.74 16.87
CA ASN A 322 19.18 -19.08 17.42
C ASN A 322 20.03 -20.10 16.67
N PRO A 323 20.86 -20.91 17.35
CA PRO A 323 21.65 -21.96 16.70
C PRO A 323 20.83 -22.99 15.90
N GLN A 324 19.53 -23.10 16.15
CA GLN A 324 18.61 -23.99 15.43
C GLN A 324 17.98 -23.34 14.20
N PHE A 325 18.24 -22.06 13.93
CA PHE A 325 17.73 -21.39 12.74
C PHE A 325 18.54 -21.85 11.52
N THR A 326 17.89 -22.54 10.58
CA THR A 326 18.55 -23.28 9.49
C THR A 326 18.88 -22.43 8.26
N ASN A 327 18.51 -21.14 8.26
CA ASN A 327 18.60 -20.23 7.13
C ASN A 327 17.95 -20.76 5.83
N GLU A 328 16.99 -21.67 5.95
CA GLU A 328 16.34 -22.30 4.80
C GLU A 328 15.59 -21.27 3.96
N GLY A 329 15.89 -21.23 2.65
CA GLY A 329 15.24 -20.34 1.69
C GLY A 329 15.67 -18.86 1.78
N ILE A 330 16.65 -18.50 2.63
CA ILE A 330 17.12 -17.11 2.78
C ILE A 330 18.05 -16.74 1.64
N GLU A 331 17.85 -15.54 1.10
CA GLU A 331 18.64 -14.97 0.01
C GLU A 331 19.37 -13.70 0.47
N ASN A 332 20.71 -13.68 0.38
CA ASN A 332 21.53 -12.55 0.86
C ASN A 332 21.31 -11.23 0.09
N HIS A 333 20.86 -11.32 -1.16
CA HIS A 333 20.58 -10.16 -2.04
C HIS A 333 19.16 -10.21 -2.55
N HIS A 334 18.23 -10.60 -1.68
CA HIS A 334 16.83 -10.65 -2.02
C HIS A 334 16.33 -9.28 -2.45
N ARG A 335 15.40 -9.25 -3.41
CA ARG A 335 14.83 -8.00 -3.94
C ARG A 335 13.93 -7.27 -2.95
N HIS A 336 13.37 -7.99 -1.98
CA HIS A 336 12.60 -7.39 -0.89
C HIS A 336 13.50 -7.08 0.30
N VAL A 337 13.21 -5.95 0.95
CA VAL A 337 13.78 -5.55 2.24
C VAL A 337 12.64 -5.36 3.24
N SER A 338 11.79 -6.39 3.36
CA SER A 338 10.48 -6.34 4.01
C SER A 338 10.56 -5.91 5.48
N HIS A 339 11.61 -6.32 6.18
CA HIS A 339 11.88 -5.93 7.57
C HIS A 339 12.29 -4.46 7.76
N LEU A 340 12.53 -3.72 6.68
CA LEU A 340 12.75 -2.26 6.72
C LEU A 340 11.48 -1.44 6.44
N VAL A 341 10.31 -2.08 6.34
CA VAL A 341 9.02 -1.37 6.14
C VAL A 341 8.70 -0.37 7.27
N GLY A 342 9.26 -0.59 8.46
CA GLY A 342 9.18 0.34 9.59
C GLY A 342 10.01 1.62 9.43
N LEU A 343 11.05 1.61 8.59
CA LEU A 343 11.83 2.81 8.20
C LEU A 343 11.13 3.60 7.10
N PHE A 344 10.65 2.88 6.08
CA PHE A 344 9.89 3.45 4.98
C PHE A 344 8.97 2.38 4.36
N PRO A 345 7.69 2.68 4.10
CA PRO A 345 7.02 3.97 4.30
C PRO A 345 6.56 4.23 5.75
N GLY A 346 6.81 3.31 6.68
CA GLY A 346 6.43 3.46 8.08
C GLY A 346 7.20 4.54 8.83
N THR A 347 6.81 4.74 10.09
CA THR A 347 7.42 5.71 11.02
C THR A 347 7.80 5.05 12.35
N LEU A 348 8.06 3.74 12.33
CA LEU A 348 8.37 2.95 13.53
C LEU A 348 9.70 3.40 14.17
N PHE A 349 10.67 3.77 13.33
CA PHE A 349 11.92 4.36 13.77
C PHE A 349 12.42 5.38 12.76
N SER A 350 13.24 6.31 13.22
CA SER A 350 13.76 7.43 12.44
C SER A 350 15.16 7.82 12.91
N LYS A 351 15.62 9.00 12.49
CA LYS A 351 16.90 9.59 12.94
C LYS A 351 17.03 9.71 14.46
N ASP A 352 15.92 9.73 15.20
CA ASP A 352 15.92 9.86 16.66
C ASP A 352 16.25 8.52 17.36
N GLN A 353 16.28 7.42 16.62
CA GLN A 353 16.71 6.10 17.09
C GLN A 353 17.98 5.67 16.34
N ALA A 354 19.11 6.30 16.68
CA ALA A 354 20.38 6.12 15.97
C ALA A 354 20.82 4.65 15.85
N GLU A 355 20.60 3.83 16.89
CA GLU A 355 20.95 2.39 16.87
C GLU A 355 20.22 1.62 15.75
N TYR A 356 18.92 1.86 15.57
CA TYR A 356 18.14 1.20 14.53
C TYR A 356 18.42 1.78 13.15
N LEU A 357 18.79 3.06 13.06
CA LEU A 357 19.20 3.66 11.79
C LEU A 357 20.53 3.09 11.29
N GLU A 358 21.51 2.91 12.17
CA GLU A 358 22.78 2.25 11.82
C GLU A 358 22.55 0.77 11.47
N ALA A 359 21.67 0.08 12.20
CA ALA A 359 21.32 -1.29 11.87
C ALA A 359 20.60 -1.41 10.51
N ALA A 360 19.70 -0.48 10.19
CA ALA A 360 19.06 -0.42 8.88
C ALA A 360 20.07 -0.09 7.77
N ARG A 361 21.04 0.79 8.03
CA ARG A 361 22.16 1.04 7.11
C ARG A 361 23.02 -0.20 6.88
N ALA A 362 23.26 -1.02 7.91
CA ALA A 362 24.02 -2.27 7.78
C ALA A 362 23.24 -3.39 7.07
N THR A 363 21.91 -3.23 6.99
CA THR A 363 20.98 -4.15 6.32
C THR A 363 20.89 -3.87 4.83
N LEU A 364 20.85 -2.59 4.43
CA LEU A 364 20.91 -2.10 3.04
C LEU A 364 22.31 -2.29 2.44
#